data_AF-A0A519SHV0-F1
#
_entry.id   AF-A0A519SHV0-F1
#
_cell.length_a   1.000
_cell.length_b   1.000
_cell.length_c   1.000
_cell.angle_alpha   90.00
_cell.angle_beta   90.00
_cell.angle_gamma   90.00
#
_symmetry.space_group_name_H-M   'P 1'
#
loop_
_entity.id
_entity.type
_entity.pdbx_description
1 polymer ?
#
loop_
_entity_poly.entity_id
_entity_poly.type
_entity_poly.pdbx_seq_one_letter_code
_entity_poly.pdbx_strand_id
1 'polypeptide(L)'
;MQELTKVEEGIMQPLWDLKQAFVKDIVERLPANPKPPYTTVSSVVRILVQKGYVGFKAYGKTHEYFPLISRAQYRAEVLKQLLTVHFGNSPSALVSYLVEEVLNRKEIQQLRKLLDEE
;
A
#
# COMPACT_ATOMS: atom_id res chain seq x y z
N MET A 1 -3.07 7.75 11.44
CA MET A 1 -1.99 7.13 10.62
C MET A 1 -1.78 8.02 9.40
N GLN A 2 -0.54 8.22 8.94
CA GLN A 2 -0.26 9.08 7.79
C GLN A 2 -0.24 8.25 6.50
N GLU A 3 -1.01 8.68 5.50
CA GLU A 3 -1.04 8.03 4.18
C GLU A 3 0.36 7.83 3.60
N LEU A 4 0.60 6.68 2.96
CA LEU A 4 1.85 6.45 2.26
C LEU A 4 1.81 7.21 0.94
N THR A 5 2.84 7.99 0.69
CA THR A 5 3.10 8.59 -0.61
C THR A 5 3.37 7.50 -1.66
N LYS A 6 3.22 7.83 -2.94
CA LYS A 6 3.49 6.88 -4.05
C LYS A 6 4.86 6.20 -3.95
N VAL A 7 5.87 6.92 -3.47
CA VAL A 7 7.23 6.40 -3.29
C VAL A 7 7.28 5.40 -2.13
N GLU A 8 6.63 5.71 -1.01
CA GLU A 8 6.54 4.83 0.16
C GLU A 8 5.75 3.55 -0.16
N GLU A 9 4.62 3.67 -0.85
CA GLU A 9 3.82 2.51 -1.28
C GLU A 9 4.62 1.62 -2.24
N GLY A 10 5.38 2.22 -3.16
CA GLY A 10 6.27 1.50 -4.07
C GLY A 10 7.37 0.70 -3.36
N ILE A 11 7.80 1.11 -2.17
CA ILE A 11 8.76 0.37 -1.33
C ILE A 11 8.05 -0.68 -0.46
N MET A 12 6.83 -0.40 -0.01
CA MET A 12 6.04 -1.34 0.76
C MET A 12 5.61 -2.57 -0.05
N GLN A 13 5.32 -2.41 -1.35
CA GLN A 13 4.98 -3.53 -2.23
C GLN A 13 6.01 -4.66 -2.20
N PRO A 14 7.29 -4.43 -2.59
CA PRO A 14 8.31 -5.48 -2.54
C PRO A 14 8.59 -5.96 -1.12
N LEU A 15 8.44 -5.10 -0.10
CA LEU A 15 8.63 -5.48 1.30
C LEU A 15 7.54 -6.44 1.80
N TRP A 16 6.28 -6.26 1.41
CA TRP A 16 5.20 -7.22 1.69
C TRP A 16 5.43 -8.57 1.02
N ASP A 17 5.94 -8.55 -0.22
CA ASP A 17 6.25 -9.78 -0.96
C ASP A 17 7.51 -10.50 -0.40
N LEU A 18 8.49 -9.77 0.12
CA LEU A 18 9.71 -10.34 0.70
C LEU A 18 9.50 -10.79 2.15
N LYS A 19 8.53 -10.20 2.88
CA LYS A 19 8.28 -10.32 4.33
C LYS A 19 9.43 -9.82 5.21
N GLN A 20 10.67 -10.08 4.83
CA GLN A 20 11.89 -9.62 5.48
C GLN A 20 12.90 -9.28 4.39
N ALA A 21 13.49 -8.09 4.44
CA ALA A 21 14.36 -7.60 3.37
C ALA A 21 15.38 -6.59 3.87
N PHE A 22 16.57 -6.59 3.27
CA PHE A 22 17.51 -5.49 3.39
C PHE A 22 17.16 -4.39 2.37
N VAL A 23 17.66 -3.17 2.61
CA VAL A 23 17.47 -2.06 1.65
C VAL A 23 17.96 -2.44 0.24
N LYS A 24 19.02 -3.27 0.16
CA LYS A 24 19.54 -3.80 -1.10
C LYS A 24 18.50 -4.64 -1.84
N ASP A 25 17.88 -5.61 -1.16
CA ASP A 25 16.86 -6.49 -1.76
C ASP A 25 15.64 -5.70 -2.24
N ILE A 26 15.23 -4.69 -1.47
CA ILE A 26 14.13 -3.79 -1.85
C ILE A 26 14.50 -3.05 -3.15
N VAL A 27 15.70 -2.44 -3.22
CA VAL A 27 16.19 -1.73 -4.41
C VAL A 27 16.23 -2.66 -5.64
N GLU A 28 16.64 -3.92 -5.45
CA GLU A 28 16.69 -4.89 -6.54
C GLU A 28 15.32 -5.25 -7.08
N ARG A 29 14.32 -5.36 -6.19
CA ARG A 29 12.94 -5.73 -6.52
C ARG A 29 12.06 -4.56 -6.99
N LEU A 30 12.55 -3.32 -6.91
CA LEU A 30 11.82 -2.16 -7.41
C LEU A 30 11.72 -2.19 -8.95
N PRO A 31 10.51 -2.08 -9.52
CA PRO A 31 10.31 -2.08 -10.98
C PRO A 31 10.68 -0.75 -11.66
N ALA A 32 11.07 0.27 -10.89
CA ALA A 32 11.35 1.62 -11.39
C ALA A 32 12.60 1.65 -12.29
N ASN A 33 12.49 2.33 -13.43
CA ASN A 33 13.63 2.65 -14.30
C ASN A 33 13.68 4.17 -14.54
N PRO A 34 14.69 4.90 -14.03
CA PRO A 34 15.85 4.41 -13.29
C PRO A 34 15.52 3.99 -11.85
N LYS A 35 16.22 2.97 -11.35
CA LYS A 35 16.09 2.54 -9.95
C LYS A 35 16.54 3.69 -9.03
N PRO A 36 15.76 4.03 -7.99
CA PRO A 36 16.17 5.07 -7.06
C PRO A 36 17.47 4.66 -6.36
N PRO A 37 18.36 5.62 -6.07
CA PRO A 37 19.60 5.33 -5.37
C PRO A 37 19.32 4.76 -3.96
N TYR A 38 20.25 3.93 -3.48
CA TYR A 38 20.16 3.28 -2.17
C TYR A 38 19.85 4.26 -1.03
N THR A 39 20.42 5.45 -1.07
CA THR A 39 20.22 6.50 -0.06
C THR A 39 18.77 7.00 -0.02
N THR A 40 18.11 7.08 -1.18
CA THR A 40 16.68 7.44 -1.27
C THR A 40 15.83 6.35 -0.67
N VAL A 41 16.05 5.08 -1.05
CA VAL A 41 15.29 3.96 -0.47
C VAL A 41 15.53 3.86 1.03
N SER A 42 16.78 4.00 1.48
CA SER A 42 17.11 4.02 2.91
C SER A 42 16.41 5.15 3.67
N SER A 43 16.32 6.35 3.08
CA SER A 43 15.62 7.49 3.68
C SER A 43 14.12 7.21 3.79
N VAL A 44 13.51 6.68 2.73
CA VAL A 44 12.08 6.36 2.73
C VAL A 44 11.75 5.22 3.69
N VAL A 45 12.58 4.17 3.74
CA VAL A 45 12.42 3.09 4.74
C VAL A 45 12.53 3.65 6.16
N ARG A 46 13.41 4.61 6.42
CA ARG A 46 13.51 5.27 7.72
C ARG A 46 12.25 6.07 8.07
N ILE A 47 11.65 6.75 7.09
CA ILE A 47 10.36 7.44 7.26
C ILE A 47 9.26 6.41 7.56
N LEU A 48 9.22 5.30 6.84
CA LEU A 48 8.26 4.20 7.09
C LEU A 48 8.40 3.60 8.50
N VAL A 49 9.64 3.49 9.00
CA VAL A 49 9.91 3.08 10.38
C VAL A 49 9.41 4.12 11.38
N GLN A 50 9.68 5.41 11.14
CA GLN A 50 9.17 6.49 12.01
C GLN A 50 7.64 6.56 12.03
N LYS A 51 6.99 6.28 10.89
CA LYS A 51 5.54 6.19 10.78
C LYS A 51 4.96 4.92 11.43
N GLY A 52 5.80 3.97 11.85
CA GLY A 52 5.38 2.72 12.50
C GLY A 52 4.83 1.66 11.53
N TYR A 53 5.07 1.81 10.23
CA TYR A 53 4.63 0.85 9.22
C TYR A 53 5.62 -0.30 9.02
N VAL A 54 6.91 -0.02 9.22
CA VAL A 54 8.01 -0.97 9.04
C VAL A 54 8.79 -1.09 10.34
N GLY A 55 9.12 -2.32 10.72
CA GLY A 55 10.05 -2.63 11.78
C GLY A 55 11.43 -2.88 11.21
N PHE A 56 12.45 -2.77 12.06
CA PHE A 56 13.80 -3.18 11.69
C PHE A 56 14.42 -4.04 12.79
N LYS A 57 15.31 -4.93 12.38
CA LYS A 57 16.13 -5.75 13.26
C LYS A 57 17.59 -5.54 12.88
N ALA A 58 18.40 -5.13 13.85
CA ALA A 58 19.84 -4.97 13.65
C ALA A 58 20.49 -6.36 13.60
N TYR A 59 21.10 -6.69 12.46
CA TYR A 59 21.96 -7.85 12.25
C TYR A 59 23.40 -7.36 12.06
N GLY A 60 24.12 -7.16 13.17
CA GLY A 60 25.50 -6.69 13.16
C GLY A 60 25.66 -5.32 12.49
N LYS A 61 26.26 -5.30 11.28
CA LYS A 61 26.47 -4.07 10.48
C LYS A 61 25.33 -3.76 9.51
N THR A 62 24.25 -4.54 9.53
CA THR A 62 23.18 -4.45 8.55
C THR A 62 21.81 -4.45 9.24
N HIS A 63 20.83 -3.80 8.61
CA HIS A 63 19.46 -3.66 9.15
C HIS A 63 18.49 -4.42 8.27
N GLU A 64 17.88 -5.46 8.82
CA GLU A 64 16.77 -6.18 8.18
C GLU A 64 15.47 -5.46 8.47
N TYR A 65 14.67 -5.20 7.44
CA TYR A 65 13.39 -4.51 7.55
C TYR A 65 12.24 -5.49 7.30
N PHE A 66 11.13 -5.31 8.03
CA PHE A 66 9.94 -6.14 7.89
C PHE A 66 8.67 -5.29 8.06
N PRO A 67 7.59 -5.59 7.32
CA PRO A 67 6.35 -4.85 7.43
C PRO A 67 5.65 -5.19 8.76
N LEU A 68 5.23 -4.16 9.50
CA LEU A 68 4.43 -4.33 10.74
C LEU A 68 2.94 -4.41 10.45
N ILE A 69 2.51 -3.89 9.31
CA ILE A 69 1.13 -3.95 8.84
C ILE A 69 1.03 -4.81 7.59
N SER A 70 -0.07 -5.53 7.44
CA SER A 70 -0.37 -6.26 6.21
C SER A 70 -0.87 -5.32 5.11
N ARG A 71 -0.71 -5.75 3.85
CA ARG A 71 -1.28 -5.06 2.68
C ARG A 71 -2.80 -4.87 2.81
N ALA A 72 -3.50 -5.83 3.40
CA ALA A 72 -4.95 -5.77 3.61
C ALA A 72 -5.32 -4.70 4.65
N GLN A 73 -4.61 -4.66 5.79
CA GLN A 73 -4.82 -3.63 6.82
C GLN A 73 -4.54 -2.22 6.27
N TYR A 74 -3.45 -2.05 5.52
CA TYR A 74 -3.14 -0.78 4.88
C TYR A 74 -4.29 -0.33 3.95
N ARG A 75 -4.74 -1.22 3.06
CA ARG A 75 -5.84 -0.94 2.13
C ARG A 75 -7.13 -0.57 2.85
N ALA A 76 -7.48 -1.28 3.92
CA ALA A 76 -8.68 -1.01 4.70
C ALA A 76 -8.63 0.38 5.35
N GLU A 77 -7.48 0.77 5.92
CA GLU A 77 -7.29 2.09 6.52
C GLU A 77 -7.34 3.21 5.48
N VAL A 78 -6.67 3.04 4.33
CA VAL A 78 -6.72 4.01 3.22
C VAL A 78 -8.14 4.19 2.72
N LEU A 79 -8.87 3.08 2.50
CA LEU A 79 -10.26 3.14 2.05
C LEU A 79 -11.15 3.84 3.06
N LYS A 80 -10.98 3.55 4.36
CA LYS A 80 -11.71 4.20 5.44
C LYS A 80 -11.44 5.71 5.49
N GLN A 81 -10.19 6.12 5.32
CA GLN A 81 -9.82 7.53 5.26
C GLN A 81 -10.43 8.21 4.03
N LEU A 82 -10.38 7.57 2.86
CA LEU A 82 -11.01 8.06 1.63
C LEU A 82 -12.52 8.24 1.81
N LEU A 83 -13.21 7.24 2.39
CA LEU A 83 -14.64 7.30 2.68
C LEU A 83 -14.96 8.45 3.63
N THR A 84 -14.15 8.64 4.67
CA THR A 84 -14.36 9.71 5.66
C THR A 84 -14.16 11.10 5.05
N VAL A 85 -13.10 11.28 4.25
CA VAL A 85 -12.70 12.59 3.70
C VAL A 85 -13.54 13.00 2.49
N HIS A 86 -13.84 12.06 1.59
CA HIS A 86 -14.47 12.37 0.29
C HIS A 86 -15.92 11.93 0.17
N PHE A 87 -16.36 10.94 0.96
CA PHE A 87 -17.70 10.33 0.82
C PHE A 87 -18.54 10.41 2.09
N GLY A 88 -18.17 11.26 3.06
CA GLY A 88 -18.95 11.48 4.28
C GLY A 88 -19.20 10.20 5.09
N ASN A 89 -18.26 9.25 5.04
CA ASN A 89 -18.36 7.93 5.66
C ASN A 89 -19.53 7.06 5.14
N SER A 90 -20.00 7.31 3.90
CA SER A 90 -21.05 6.51 3.23
C SER A 90 -20.45 5.57 2.18
N PRO A 91 -20.44 4.25 2.42
CA PRO A 91 -20.02 3.27 1.42
C PRO A 91 -20.87 3.31 0.15
N SER A 92 -22.17 3.59 0.29
CA SER A 92 -23.10 3.69 -0.84
C SER A 92 -22.72 4.82 -1.80
N ALA A 93 -22.20 5.94 -1.28
CA ALA A 93 -21.77 7.05 -2.12
C ALA A 93 -20.54 6.69 -2.98
N LEU A 94 -19.61 5.91 -2.42
CA LEU A 94 -18.47 5.38 -3.18
C LEU A 94 -18.93 4.42 -4.28
N VAL A 95 -19.86 3.51 -3.97
CA VAL A 95 -20.40 2.56 -4.95
C VAL A 95 -21.17 3.28 -6.05
N SER A 96 -22.01 4.26 -5.71
CA SER A 96 -22.70 5.09 -6.71
C SER A 96 -21.72 5.79 -7.65
N TYR A 97 -20.66 6.41 -7.11
CA TYR A 97 -19.62 7.05 -7.92
C TYR A 97 -18.90 6.06 -8.85
N LEU A 98 -18.57 4.86 -8.35
CA LEU A 98 -17.94 3.82 -9.18
C LEU A 98 -18.87 3.36 -10.31
N VAL A 99 -20.16 3.22 -10.05
CA VAL A 99 -21.16 2.83 -11.05
C VAL A 99 -21.39 3.93 -12.09
N GLU A 100 -21.33 5.20 -11.70
CA GLU A 100 -21.56 6.33 -12.61
C GLU A 100 -20.34 6.66 -13.48
N GLU A 101 -19.12 6.66 -12.92
CA GLU A 101 -17.94 7.26 -13.57
C GLU A 101 -16.86 6.26 -13.98
N VAL A 102 -16.81 5.06 -13.36
CA VAL A 102 -15.64 4.16 -13.49
C VAL A 102 -15.98 2.82 -14.15
N LEU A 103 -17.12 2.22 -13.80
CA LEU A 103 -17.48 0.86 -14.21
C LEU A 103 -18.24 0.85 -15.54
N ASN A 104 -17.78 0.03 -16.48
CA ASN A 104 -18.55 -0.26 -17.69
C ASN A 104 -19.64 -1.32 -17.39
N ARG A 105 -20.64 -1.44 -18.27
CA ARG A 105 -21.77 -2.39 -18.14
C ARG A 105 -21.35 -3.83 -17.83
N LYS A 106 -20.20 -4.27 -18.37
CA LYS A 106 -19.64 -5.61 -18.07
C LYS A 106 -19.19 -5.74 -16.62
N GLU A 107 -18.52 -4.73 -16.09
CA GLU A 107 -18.02 -4.74 -14.71
C GLU A 107 -19.18 -4.62 -13.72
N ILE A 108 -20.21 -3.84 -14.05
CA ILE A 108 -21.47 -3.78 -13.26
C ILE A 108 -22.15 -5.16 -13.19
N GLN A 109 -22.17 -5.91 -14.29
CA GLN A 109 -22.72 -7.28 -14.28
C GLN A 109 -21.87 -8.25 -13.43
N GLN A 110 -20.54 -8.13 -13.46
CA GLN A 110 -19.68 -8.93 -12.60
C GLN A 110 -19.87 -8.57 -11.12
N LEU A 111 -20.02 -7.29 -10.81
CA LEU A 111 -20.29 -6.82 -9.45
C LEU A 111 -21.61 -7.38 -8.92
N ARG A 112 -22.67 -7.40 -9.75
CA ARG A 112 -23.96 -8.01 -9.41
C ARG A 112 -23.83 -9.49 -9.08
N LYS A 113 -23.08 -10.25 -9.90
CA LYS A 113 -22.84 -11.67 -9.63
C LYS A 113 -22.13 -11.92 -8.30
N LEU A 114 -21.13 -11.10 -7.97
CA LEU A 114 -20.42 -11.22 -6.69
C LEU A 114 -21.34 -10.92 -5.49
N LEU A 115 -22.30 -10.00 -5.63
CA LEU A 115 -23.28 -9.67 -4.58
C LEU A 115 -24.39 -10.71 -4.42
N ASP A 116 -24.78 -11.41 -5.49
CA ASP A 116 -25.76 -12.51 -5.45
C ASP A 116 -25.16 -13.84 -4.96
N GLU A 117 -23.82 -13.96 -4.91
CA GLU A 117 -23.10 -15.14 -4.42
C GLU A 117 -22.71 -15.06 -2.92
N GLU A 118 -23.04 -13.97 -2.22
CA GLU A 118 -22.90 -13.80 -0.76
C GLU A 118 -24.23 -13.95 0.00
#